data_AF-A0A4U0UHR4-F1
#
_entry.id   AF-A0A4U0UHR4-F1
#
_cell.length_a   1.000
_cell.length_b   1.000
_cell.length_c   1.000
_cell.angle_alpha   90.00
_cell.angle_beta   90.00
_cell.angle_gamma   90.00
#
_symmetry.space_group_name_H-M   'P 1'
#
loop_
_entity.id
_entity.type
_entity.pdbx_description
1 polymer ?
#
loop_
_entity_poly.entity_id
_entity_poly.type
_entity_poly.pdbx_seq_one_letter_code
_entity_poly.pdbx_strand_id
1 'polypeptide(L)'
;MSNQDSGSAASAASPDDDDWSSVTDPNERRKIQNRIAQRKFRDKMRLQKEVSERDAENARKASGAYRTTEPEDLDRHEPSGLPWGGISLRHVIATGKAKEQSSRETSLYAAASKTGGSSRLGLHLIDRYARGSPAWTHWRHGSVPFAQAQQLQYLSTNELRISHP
;
A
#
# COMPACT_ATOMS: atom_id res chain seq x y z
N MET A 1 -22.41 -3.04 48.06
CA MET A 1 -21.65 -3.16 46.80
C MET A 1 -22.59 -2.86 45.66
N SER A 2 -22.10 -2.04 44.74
CA SER A 2 -22.75 -1.45 43.58
C SER A 2 -23.22 -2.49 42.55
N ASN A 3 -24.25 -2.14 41.77
CA ASN A 3 -24.12 -1.83 40.34
C ASN A 3 -25.53 -1.58 39.78
N GLN A 4 -25.81 -0.32 39.42
CA GLN A 4 -26.94 0.02 38.56
C GLN A 4 -26.46 -0.07 37.12
N ASP A 5 -26.87 -1.13 36.44
CA ASP A 5 -26.72 -1.28 35.00
C ASP A 5 -27.65 -0.27 34.31
N SER A 6 -27.15 0.95 34.09
CA SER A 6 -27.75 1.90 33.15
C SER A 6 -27.38 1.51 31.73
N GLY A 7 -27.91 0.36 31.30
CA GLY A 7 -27.99 -0.03 29.90
C GLY A 7 -29.01 0.85 29.19
N SER A 8 -28.60 2.07 28.80
CA SER A 8 -29.36 2.88 27.87
C SER A 8 -29.48 2.11 26.56
N ALA A 9 -30.65 1.51 26.33
CA ALA A 9 -31.02 0.87 25.08
C ALA A 9 -30.76 1.88 23.95
N ALA A 10 -29.66 1.69 23.23
CA ALA A 10 -29.30 2.51 22.09
C ALA A 10 -30.32 2.23 20.99
N SER A 11 -31.35 3.07 20.92
CA SER A 11 -32.23 3.19 19.77
C SER A 11 -31.34 3.26 18.53
N ALA A 12 -31.44 2.26 17.65
CA ALA A 12 -30.75 2.24 16.39
C ALA A 12 -31.12 3.54 15.65
N ALA A 13 -30.18 4.49 15.61
CA ALA A 13 -30.42 5.81 15.04
C ALA A 13 -30.69 5.66 13.54
N SER A 14 -31.83 6.19 13.12
CA SER A 14 -32.26 6.19 11.73
C SER A 14 -31.34 7.08 10.91
N PRO A 15 -31.16 6.82 9.61
CA PRO A 15 -30.33 7.66 8.74
C PRO A 15 -30.81 9.12 8.70
N ASP A 16 -32.09 9.37 8.99
CA ASP A 16 -32.66 10.73 9.10
C ASP A 16 -32.08 11.53 10.27
N ASP A 17 -31.57 10.87 11.32
CA ASP A 17 -30.94 11.52 12.48
C ASP A 17 -29.50 12.01 12.19
N ASP A 18 -28.95 11.66 11.03
CA ASP A 18 -27.58 12.00 10.62
C ASP A 18 -27.51 13.27 9.73
N ASP A 19 -28.65 13.89 9.37
CA ASP A 19 -28.67 15.16 8.64
C ASP A 19 -28.53 16.36 9.60
N TRP A 20 -27.32 16.92 9.69
CA TRP A 20 -27.01 18.10 10.49
C TRP A 20 -27.14 19.42 9.70
N SER A 21 -27.37 19.35 8.38
CA SER A 21 -27.37 20.52 7.51
C SER A 21 -28.62 21.39 7.69
N SER A 22 -29.75 20.76 8.01
CA SER A 22 -31.07 21.36 8.26
C SER A 22 -31.26 21.86 9.70
N VAL A 23 -30.34 21.54 10.61
CA VAL A 23 -30.43 21.94 12.04
C VAL A 23 -29.96 23.37 12.24
N THR A 24 -30.84 24.18 12.85
CA THR A 24 -30.62 25.62 13.10
C THR A 24 -29.90 25.88 14.42
N ASP A 25 -30.13 25.06 15.47
CA ASP A 25 -29.43 25.20 16.76
C ASP A 25 -27.98 24.67 16.69
N PRO A 26 -26.97 25.50 17.02
CA PRO A 26 -25.57 25.07 17.10
C PRO A 26 -25.32 23.88 18.03
N ASN A 27 -26.00 23.79 19.17
CA ASN A 27 -25.76 22.71 20.14
C ASN A 27 -26.26 21.36 19.64
N GLU A 28 -27.44 21.33 19.03
CA GLU A 28 -27.99 20.12 18.40
C GLU A 28 -27.13 19.67 17.22
N ARG A 29 -26.71 20.60 16.36
CA ARG A 29 -25.76 20.31 15.27
C ARG A 29 -24.48 19.65 15.81
N ARG A 30 -23.93 20.16 16.91
CA ARG A 30 -22.71 19.61 17.52
C ARG A 30 -22.91 18.17 18.03
N LYS A 31 -24.07 17.86 18.61
CA LYS A 31 -24.42 16.50 19.06
C LYS A 31 -24.47 15.53 17.88
N ILE A 32 -25.13 15.93 16.78
CA ILE A 32 -25.22 15.11 15.56
C ILE A 32 -23.83 14.87 14.97
N GLN A 33 -23.00 15.90 14.86
CA GLN A 33 -21.63 15.77 14.38
C GLN A 33 -20.80 14.80 15.22
N ASN A 34 -20.84 14.92 16.55
CA ASN A 34 -20.09 14.02 17.44
C ASN A 34 -20.57 12.57 17.29
N ARG A 35 -21.88 12.35 17.16
CA ARG A 35 -22.46 11.02 16.91
C ARG A 35 -21.94 10.42 15.61
N ILE A 36 -21.96 11.18 14.51
CA ILE A 36 -21.45 10.72 13.20
C ILE A 36 -19.95 10.47 13.27
N ALA A 37 -19.19 11.37 13.89
CA ALA A 37 -17.75 11.22 14.07
C ALA A 37 -17.42 9.94 14.86
N GLN A 38 -18.17 9.67 15.93
CA GLN A 38 -18.00 8.47 16.74
C GLN A 38 -18.33 7.20 15.96
N ARG A 39 -19.42 7.21 15.17
CA ARG A 39 -19.79 6.10 14.28
C ARG A 39 -18.66 5.83 13.28
N LYS A 40 -18.23 6.86 12.52
CA LYS A 40 -17.13 6.75 11.55
C LYS A 40 -15.82 6.32 12.18
N PHE A 41 -15.52 6.78 13.39
CA PHE A 41 -14.34 6.34 14.13
C PHE A 41 -14.40 4.85 14.43
N ARG A 42 -15.52 4.36 14.99
CA ARG A 42 -15.72 2.93 15.29
C ARG A 42 -15.68 2.09 14.03
N ASP A 43 -16.29 2.55 12.94
CA ASP A 43 -16.31 1.84 11.66
C ASP A 43 -14.90 1.77 11.05
N LYS A 44 -14.14 2.88 11.09
CA LYS A 44 -12.74 2.90 10.65
C LYS A 44 -11.88 1.96 11.50
N MET A 45 -12.07 1.92 12.81
CA MET A 45 -11.35 1.01 13.70
C MET A 45 -11.63 -0.46 13.39
N ARG A 46 -12.90 -0.82 13.13
CA ARG A 46 -13.27 -2.19 12.71
C ARG A 46 -12.69 -2.52 11.34
N LEU A 47 -12.81 -1.62 10.38
CA LEU A 47 -12.29 -1.80 9.02
C LEU A 47 -10.77 -1.94 9.03
N GLN A 48 -10.05 -1.15 9.82
CA GLN A 48 -8.60 -1.25 9.93
C GLN A 48 -8.18 -2.61 10.46
N LYS A 49 -8.90 -3.15 11.45
CA LYS A 49 -8.67 -4.50 11.95
C LYS A 49 -8.86 -5.55 10.85
N GLU A 50 -10.00 -5.51 10.14
CA GLU A 50 -10.29 -6.44 9.05
C GLU A 50 -9.27 -6.34 7.91
N VAL A 51 -8.88 -5.13 7.52
CA VAL A 51 -7.85 -4.89 6.51
C VAL A 51 -6.51 -5.48 6.95
N SER A 52 -6.11 -5.27 8.20
CA SER A 52 -4.86 -5.85 8.72
C SER A 52 -4.88 -7.38 8.74
N GLU A 53 -6.02 -8.00 9.07
CA GLU A 53 -6.19 -9.44 9.03
C GLU A 53 -6.12 -9.97 7.59
N ARG A 54 -6.81 -9.30 6.65
CA ARG A 54 -6.79 -9.64 5.23
C ARG A 54 -5.38 -9.50 4.65
N ASP A 55 -4.66 -8.44 4.98
CA ASP A 55 -3.31 -8.21 4.50
C ASP A 55 -2.32 -9.23 5.08
N ALA A 56 -2.47 -9.61 6.35
CA ALA A 56 -1.67 -10.67 6.96
C ALA A 56 -1.93 -12.03 6.31
N GLU A 57 -3.20 -12.36 6.05
CA GLU A 57 -3.56 -13.60 5.35
C GLU A 57 -3.07 -13.59 3.90
N ASN A 58 -3.20 -12.47 3.21
CA ASN A 58 -2.67 -12.28 1.86
C ASN A 58 -1.15 -12.41 1.84
N ALA A 59 -0.42 -11.79 2.77
CA ALA A 59 1.02 -11.93 2.87
C ALA A 59 1.46 -13.39 3.08
N ARG A 60 0.73 -14.14 3.92
CA ARG A 60 0.97 -15.59 4.10
C ARG A 60 0.79 -16.36 2.80
N LYS A 61 -0.31 -16.12 2.08
CA LYS A 61 -0.65 -16.80 0.81
C LYS A 61 0.23 -16.35 -0.38
N ALA A 62 0.62 -15.09 -0.40
CA ALA A 62 1.39 -14.47 -1.48
C ALA A 62 2.82 -15.00 -1.58
N SER A 63 3.39 -15.51 -0.48
CA SER A 63 4.74 -16.10 -0.46
C SER A 63 4.94 -17.21 -1.49
N GLY A 64 3.88 -17.94 -1.87
CA GLY A 64 3.90 -18.95 -2.93
C GLY A 64 3.20 -18.56 -4.23
N ALA A 65 2.38 -17.50 -4.25
CA ALA A 65 1.48 -17.21 -5.37
C ALA A 65 2.18 -16.72 -6.65
N TYR A 66 3.33 -16.04 -6.52
CA TYR A 66 4.13 -15.57 -7.66
C TYR A 66 5.35 -16.45 -7.95
N ARG A 67 5.54 -17.53 -7.19
CA ARG A 67 6.66 -18.46 -7.42
C ARG A 67 6.26 -19.43 -8.53
N THR A 68 7.15 -19.63 -9.50
CA THR A 68 7.01 -20.74 -10.45
C THR A 68 7.08 -22.05 -9.68
N THR A 69 6.04 -22.89 -9.78
CA THR A 69 6.00 -24.21 -9.13
C THR A 69 7.23 -25.01 -9.53
N GLU A 70 7.97 -25.56 -8.56
CA GLU A 70 9.09 -26.43 -8.88
C GLU A 70 8.56 -27.82 -9.26
N PRO A 71 9.26 -28.57 -10.13
CA PRO A 71 8.82 -29.89 -10.55
C PRO A 71 8.74 -30.90 -9.40
N GLU A 72 9.33 -30.58 -8.24
CA GLU A 72 9.27 -31.40 -7.02
C GLU A 72 8.09 -31.03 -6.10
N ASP A 73 7.50 -29.84 -6.28
CA ASP A 73 6.27 -29.45 -5.56
C ASP A 73 5.02 -30.16 -6.14
N LEU A 74 5.17 -30.79 -7.31
CA LEU A 74 4.10 -31.49 -8.02
C LEU A 74 4.16 -32.98 -7.75
N ASP A 75 3.01 -33.55 -7.43
CA ASP A 75 2.86 -34.97 -7.18
C ASP A 75 3.33 -35.81 -8.38
N ARG A 76 3.98 -36.94 -8.08
CA ARG A 76 4.56 -37.85 -9.09
C ARG A 76 3.49 -38.70 -9.78
N HIS A 77 2.24 -38.61 -9.35
CA HIS A 77 1.15 -39.34 -9.97
C HIS A 77 1.01 -38.99 -11.45
N GLU A 78 1.23 -40.01 -12.29
CA GLU A 78 0.87 -39.99 -13.69
C GLU A 78 -0.64 -39.71 -13.77
N PRO A 79 -1.10 -38.72 -14.55
CA PRO A 79 -2.53 -38.48 -14.77
C PRO A 79 -3.10 -39.65 -15.60
N SER A 80 -3.34 -40.75 -14.91
CA SER A 80 -3.83 -42.01 -15.46
C SER A 80 -5.34 -42.05 -15.30
N GLY A 81 -6.04 -42.25 -16.42
CA GLY A 81 -7.50 -42.20 -16.49
C GLY A 81 -8.00 -41.99 -17.92
N LEU A 82 -7.16 -41.42 -18.79
CA LEU A 82 -7.41 -41.35 -20.22
C LEU A 82 -6.68 -42.50 -20.93
N PRO A 83 -7.35 -43.23 -21.86
CA PRO A 83 -6.74 -44.39 -22.55
C PRO A 83 -5.56 -44.04 -23.47
N TRP A 84 -5.28 -42.75 -23.64
CA TRP A 84 -4.21 -42.18 -24.47
C TRP A 84 -3.11 -41.53 -23.62
N GLY A 85 -3.19 -41.64 -22.29
CA GLY A 85 -2.27 -40.99 -21.35
C GLY A 85 -2.56 -39.49 -21.19
N GLY A 86 -2.38 -38.97 -19.97
CA GLY A 86 -2.47 -37.53 -19.70
C GLY A 86 -1.13 -36.82 -19.83
N ILE A 87 -1.16 -35.50 -20.01
CA ILE A 87 0.06 -34.68 -20.06
C ILE A 87 0.61 -34.52 -18.64
N SER A 88 1.85 -34.96 -18.40
CA SER A 88 2.50 -34.78 -17.10
C SER A 88 3.05 -33.35 -16.95
N LEU A 89 2.37 -32.53 -16.15
CA LEU A 89 2.78 -31.14 -15.88
C LEU A 89 4.18 -31.04 -15.27
N ARG A 90 4.57 -32.02 -14.44
CA ARG A 90 5.94 -32.17 -13.90
C ARG A 90 7.00 -32.22 -15.00
N HIS A 91 6.79 -33.01 -16.05
CA HIS A 91 7.72 -33.12 -17.17
C HIS A 91 7.78 -31.81 -17.97
N VAL A 92 6.63 -31.18 -18.23
CA VAL A 92 6.56 -29.90 -18.94
C VAL A 92 7.33 -28.81 -18.20
N ILE A 93 7.19 -28.74 -16.87
CA ILE A 93 7.90 -27.76 -16.05
C ILE A 93 9.40 -28.07 -15.96
N ALA A 94 9.78 -29.33 -15.71
CA ALA A 94 11.17 -29.74 -15.62
C ALA A 94 11.93 -29.46 -16.94
N THR A 95 11.32 -29.78 -18.07
CA THR A 95 11.90 -29.50 -19.41
C THR A 95 11.97 -28.00 -19.70
N GLY A 96 10.95 -27.22 -19.32
CA GLY A 96 10.95 -25.77 -19.43
C GLY A 96 12.09 -25.11 -18.65
N LYS A 97 12.30 -25.51 -17.38
CA LYS A 97 13.36 -24.99 -16.51
C LYS A 97 14.76 -25.34 -17.05
N ALA A 98 14.99 -26.56 -17.51
CA ALA A 98 16.27 -26.97 -18.11
C ALA A 98 16.62 -26.15 -19.35
N LYS A 99 15.60 -25.85 -20.19
CA LYS A 99 15.75 -24.98 -21.37
C LYS A 99 15.98 -23.51 -20.98
N GLU A 100 15.34 -23.03 -19.92
CA GLU A 100 15.53 -21.66 -19.41
C GLU A 100 16.95 -21.46 -18.83
N GLN A 101 17.46 -22.42 -18.06
CA GLN A 101 18.80 -22.38 -17.48
C GLN A 101 19.89 -22.30 -18.56
N SER A 102 19.84 -23.20 -19.55
CA SER A 102 20.76 -23.15 -20.69
C SER A 102 20.66 -21.85 -21.50
N SER A 103 19.46 -21.30 -21.68
CA SER A 103 19.25 -20.02 -22.34
C SER A 103 19.87 -18.86 -21.55
N ARG A 104 19.72 -18.86 -20.23
CA ARG A 104 20.34 -17.85 -19.34
C ARG A 104 21.85 -17.94 -19.39
N GLU A 105 22.43 -19.12 -19.27
CA GLU A 105 23.88 -19.34 -19.34
C GLU A 105 24.46 -18.88 -20.69
N THR A 106 23.78 -19.22 -21.80
CA THR A 106 24.16 -18.75 -23.14
C THR A 106 24.11 -17.22 -23.23
N SER A 107 23.05 -16.61 -22.70
CA SER A 107 22.90 -15.14 -22.72
C SER A 107 23.93 -14.43 -21.84
N LEU A 108 24.29 -15.01 -20.69
CA LEU A 108 25.29 -14.50 -19.77
C LEU A 108 26.69 -14.62 -20.38
N TYR A 109 27.00 -15.75 -21.01
CA TYR A 109 28.26 -15.93 -21.75
C TYR A 109 28.37 -14.91 -22.89
N ALA A 110 27.29 -14.73 -23.66
CA ALA A 110 27.22 -13.73 -24.72
C ALA A 110 27.29 -12.28 -24.20
N ALA A 111 26.86 -11.99 -22.97
CA ALA A 111 26.91 -10.67 -22.33
C ALA A 111 28.27 -10.37 -21.70
N ALA A 112 28.87 -11.35 -21.04
CA ALA A 112 30.21 -11.26 -20.47
C ALA A 112 31.28 -11.14 -21.56
N SER A 113 31.06 -11.74 -22.74
CA SER A 113 31.95 -11.57 -23.90
C SER A 113 31.87 -10.17 -24.54
N LYS A 114 30.99 -9.26 -24.06
CA LYS A 114 30.84 -7.89 -24.60
C LYS A 114 31.72 -6.85 -23.91
N THR A 115 32.39 -7.20 -22.79
CA THR A 115 33.29 -6.27 -22.06
C THR A 115 34.71 -6.21 -22.65
N GLY A 116 34.97 -6.93 -23.75
CA GLY A 116 36.20 -6.83 -24.53
C GLY A 116 35.93 -6.59 -26.01
N GLY A 117 35.92 -5.33 -26.44
CA GLY A 117 36.05 -4.93 -27.85
C GLY A 117 34.75 -4.85 -28.66
N SER A 118 33.93 -3.82 -28.42
CA SER A 118 32.76 -3.52 -29.25
C SER A 118 33.11 -2.54 -30.39
N SER A 119 33.64 -3.07 -31.50
CA SER A 119 33.57 -2.42 -32.83
C SER A 119 32.49 -3.08 -33.67
N ARG A 120 31.22 -2.95 -33.28
CA ARG A 120 30.07 -3.25 -34.16
C ARG A 120 29.02 -2.17 -33.98
N LEU A 121 28.75 -1.46 -35.09
CA LEU A 121 27.94 -0.25 -35.25
C LEU A 121 26.42 -0.48 -35.02
N GLY A 122 26.03 -1.26 -33.99
CA GLY A 122 24.65 -1.69 -33.78
C GLY A 122 24.03 -1.35 -32.42
N LEU A 123 24.80 -0.81 -31.45
CA LEU A 123 24.31 -0.57 -30.08
C LEU A 123 24.45 0.88 -29.60
N HIS A 124 24.60 1.84 -30.51
CA HIS A 124 24.80 3.26 -30.15
C HIS A 124 23.51 4.11 -30.18
N LEU A 125 22.32 3.52 -29.99
CA LEU A 125 21.06 4.27 -30.15
C LEU A 125 20.16 4.36 -28.92
N ILE A 126 20.66 4.10 -27.70
CA ILE A 126 19.82 4.23 -26.49
C ILE A 126 20.44 4.99 -25.31
N ASP A 127 21.65 5.55 -25.40
CA ASP A 127 22.20 6.41 -24.34
C ASP A 127 21.80 7.89 -24.45
N ARG A 128 20.62 8.20 -25.04
CA ARG A 128 20.07 9.57 -25.04
C ARG A 128 18.83 9.73 -24.16
N TYR A 129 18.11 8.64 -23.88
CA TYR A 129 16.90 8.65 -23.05
C TYR A 129 17.18 8.39 -21.57
N ALA A 130 18.29 7.72 -21.24
CA ALA A 130 18.67 7.42 -19.86
C ALA A 130 19.23 8.65 -19.10
N ARG A 131 19.62 9.72 -19.80
CA ARG A 131 20.20 10.95 -19.21
C ARG A 131 19.22 12.13 -19.15
N GLY A 132 17.96 11.92 -19.52
CA GLY A 132 16.91 12.95 -19.43
C GLY A 132 16.28 12.99 -18.03
N SER A 133 16.13 14.20 -17.47
CA SER A 133 15.42 14.40 -16.21
C SER A 133 13.99 13.84 -16.28
N PRO A 134 13.53 13.06 -15.28
CA PRO A 134 12.19 12.50 -15.28
C PRO A 134 11.11 13.60 -15.36
N ALA A 135 10.06 13.34 -16.13
CA ALA A 135 8.95 14.28 -16.35
C ALA A 135 8.26 14.74 -15.06
N TRP A 136 8.34 14.00 -13.95
CA TRP A 136 7.75 14.42 -12.68
C TRP A 136 8.43 15.64 -12.03
N THR A 137 9.59 16.09 -12.53
CA THR A 137 10.32 17.25 -11.97
C THR A 137 9.59 18.59 -12.16
N HIS A 138 8.67 18.72 -13.11
CA HIS A 138 7.96 19.99 -13.38
C HIS A 138 6.77 20.28 -12.45
N TRP A 139 6.36 19.34 -11.59
CA TRP A 139 5.23 19.52 -10.65
C TRP A 139 5.63 20.16 -9.31
N ARG A 140 6.91 20.55 -9.11
CA ARG A 140 7.42 21.09 -7.83
C ARG A 140 7.33 22.62 -7.69
N HIS A 141 7.00 23.36 -8.74
CA HIS A 141 6.90 24.83 -8.69
C HIS A 141 5.47 25.32 -8.93
N GLY A 142 4.63 25.13 -7.92
CA GLY A 142 3.36 25.84 -7.74
C GLY A 142 3.37 26.56 -6.40
N SER A 143 4.28 27.52 -6.22
CA SER A 143 4.32 28.39 -5.04
C SER A 143 3.22 29.44 -5.14
N VAL A 144 2.16 29.27 -4.34
CA VAL A 144 1.23 30.36 -3.99
C VAL A 144 1.95 31.33 -3.04
N PRO A 145 1.99 32.64 -3.33
CA PRO A 145 2.55 33.61 -2.40
C PRO A 145 1.57 33.86 -1.24
N PHE A 146 1.94 33.43 -0.04
CA PHE A 146 1.29 33.85 1.21
C PHE A 146 1.75 35.27 1.54
N ALA A 147 0.95 36.26 1.15
CA ALA A 147 1.18 37.65 1.51
C ALA A 147 0.69 37.94 2.95
N GLN A 148 1.67 38.21 3.83
CA GLN A 148 1.72 39.30 4.80
C GLN A 148 0.60 39.44 5.85
N ALA A 149 0.92 39.07 7.10
CA ALA A 149 0.37 39.71 8.29
C ALA A 149 1.52 40.36 9.09
N GLN A 150 1.28 41.59 9.52
CA GLN A 150 2.26 42.58 9.96
C GLN A 150 2.79 42.36 11.39
N GLN A 151 3.94 42.98 11.64
CA GLN A 151 4.61 43.22 12.92
C GLN A 151 3.66 43.58 14.07
N LEU A 152 3.95 43.08 15.29
CA LEU A 152 4.45 43.89 16.41
C LEU A 152 5.12 42.97 17.44
N GLN A 153 6.45 43.08 17.54
CA GLN A 153 7.22 42.53 18.66
C GLN A 153 6.91 43.40 19.89
N TYR A 154 6.01 42.91 20.74
CA TYR A 154 5.87 43.44 22.09
C TYR A 154 6.95 42.80 22.96
N LEU A 155 7.90 43.64 23.36
CA LEU A 155 8.72 43.46 24.54
C LEU A 155 7.82 43.17 25.75
N SER A 156 7.83 41.94 26.28
CA SER A 156 7.42 41.67 27.66
C SER A 156 7.84 40.25 28.08
N THR A 157 9.15 40.00 28.11
CA THR A 157 9.71 38.99 29.02
C THR A 157 10.16 39.73 30.26
N ASN A 158 9.19 40.04 31.12
CA ASN A 158 9.47 40.54 32.45
C ASN A 158 8.53 39.88 33.45
N GLU A 159 9.12 39.50 34.57
CA GLU A 159 8.50 39.11 35.83
C GLU A 159 7.80 37.74 35.87
N LEU A 160 8.51 36.73 36.40
CA LEU A 160 8.06 35.90 37.53
C LEU A 160 9.21 34.96 37.97
N ARG A 161 10.31 35.56 38.45
CA ARG A 161 11.16 34.95 39.49
C ARG A 161 10.96 35.78 40.76
N ILE A 162 9.90 35.45 41.50
CA ILE A 162 9.73 35.93 42.86
C ILE A 162 10.46 34.96 43.79
N SER A 163 11.41 35.53 44.52
CA SER A 163 12.18 34.92 45.60
C SER A 163 11.41 35.04 46.93
N HIS A 164 11.72 34.12 47.86
CA HIS A 164 11.57 34.19 49.32
C HIS A 164 10.20 33.95 49.96
N PRO A 165 10.13 33.56 51.25
CA PRO A 165 11.16 33.54 52.33
C PRO A 165 12.08 32.32 52.34
#